data_AF-A0A2D5EN64-F1
#
_entry.id   AF-A0A2D5EN64-F1
#
_cell.length_a   1.000
_cell.length_b   1.000
_cell.length_c   1.000
_cell.angle_alpha   90.00
_cell.angle_beta   90.00
_cell.angle_gamma   90.00
#
_symmetry.space_group_name_H-M   'P 1'
#
loop_
_entity.id
_entity.type
_entity.pdbx_description
1 polymer ?
#
loop_
_entity_poly.entity_id
_entity_poly.type
_entity_poly.pdbx_seq_one_letter_code
_entity_poly.pdbx_strand_id
1 'polypeptide(L)'
;MLWGVTRAISAFAARLGALAPFVPRTVPRAALSAAALLMVALPVAACSTEGGYAFELPEGFPEPRVPEDNPMSEAKVELGRHLFYDTRLSGNQTQSCASCHVQELAFTDGLPRGEGSTGEMHPRGSMSLVNVAYAPTLTWASPVTRRLEDQALTPLFGEEPVELGLANMEDVLFERLRAEPRYQALFEEAFPRDADPFTLGNLTKALASFQRTLISARSPYDRYAAGDEAAISESARRGAEFFFGEVGECFHCHGGFLFSSAVDHMGNVFDQATFQNNGLYDVDGRGAYPPENTGLFEFTGERSDMGKFKPPTLRNIALTAPYMHDGSIETLEGVLEHYAAGGRNVTEGPYVGDGRANPNKSIFVHGFEMDEQLKADLLAFLESLTDEALLEDPRFSDPWIE
;
A
#
# COMPACT_ATOMS: atom_id res chain seq x y z
N MET A 1 -51.45 16.76 15.09
CA MET A 1 -52.46 16.39 16.12
C MET A 1 -51.90 15.14 16.79
N LEU A 2 -51.53 15.01 18.05
CA LEU A 2 -51.72 15.66 19.36
C LEU A 2 -50.40 15.37 20.14
N TRP A 3 -49.66 16.25 20.83
CA TRP A 3 -49.90 17.05 22.05
C TRP A 3 -50.64 16.34 23.21
N GLY A 4 -49.96 16.23 24.36
CA GLY A 4 -50.57 15.86 25.65
C GLY A 4 -49.54 15.33 26.65
N VAL A 5 -48.74 16.15 27.34
CA VAL A 5 -49.04 16.79 28.64
C VAL A 5 -49.15 15.70 29.74
N THR A 6 -48.35 15.66 30.81
CA THR A 6 -48.47 16.55 31.99
C THR A 6 -47.30 16.33 32.98
N ARG A 7 -46.79 17.45 33.54
CA ARG A 7 -46.00 17.54 34.79
C ARG A 7 -46.95 17.59 36.00
N ALA A 8 -46.59 16.97 37.12
CA ALA A 8 -46.96 17.35 38.51
C ALA A 8 -46.53 16.20 39.46
N ILE A 9 -46.11 16.33 40.72
CA ILE A 9 -45.88 17.41 41.68
C ILE A 9 -45.02 16.77 42.81
N SER A 10 -44.15 17.58 43.40
CA SER A 10 -43.35 17.33 44.60
C SER A 10 -44.15 16.82 45.82
N ALA A 11 -43.58 15.89 46.59
CA ALA A 11 -43.47 15.92 48.06
C ALA A 11 -43.02 14.56 48.60
N PHE A 12 -41.79 14.46 49.12
CA PHE A 12 -41.56 14.03 50.51
C PHE A 12 -40.07 14.13 50.85
N ALA A 13 -39.74 15.11 51.70
CA ALA A 13 -38.47 15.14 52.41
C ALA A 13 -38.55 14.16 53.59
N ALA A 14 -37.57 13.25 53.73
CA ALA A 14 -37.02 12.84 55.02
C ALA A 14 -35.90 11.81 54.83
N ARG A 15 -34.79 12.04 55.54
CA ARG A 15 -33.67 11.14 55.85
C ARG A 15 -32.59 10.98 54.78
N LEU A 16 -31.52 11.74 54.95
CA LEU A 16 -30.20 11.18 55.32
C LEU A 16 -29.36 12.32 55.90
N GLY A 17 -29.02 12.18 57.18
CA GLY A 17 -28.27 13.16 57.96
C GLY A 17 -26.77 13.05 57.71
N ALA A 18 -26.11 14.20 57.78
CA ALA A 18 -24.67 14.37 57.82
C ALA A 18 -24.08 13.92 59.16
N LEU A 19 -22.94 13.21 59.14
CA LEU A 19 -22.01 13.13 60.26
C LEU A 19 -20.55 13.15 59.76
N ALA A 20 -19.72 13.83 60.57
CA ALA A 20 -18.42 14.45 60.33
C ALA A 20 -17.21 13.46 60.24
N PRO A 21 -15.98 13.94 59.95
CA PRO A 21 -14.81 13.10 59.65
C PRO A 21 -14.08 12.66 60.92
N PHE A 22 -13.54 11.43 60.92
CA PHE A 22 -12.80 10.86 62.03
C PHE A 22 -11.30 10.76 61.71
N VAL A 23 -10.49 11.52 62.44
CA VAL A 23 -9.03 11.41 62.53
C VAL A 23 -8.70 10.64 63.81
N PRO A 24 -7.78 9.65 63.79
CA PRO A 24 -7.08 9.26 65.00
C PRO A 24 -5.59 9.63 64.96
N ARG A 25 -5.13 10.09 66.13
CA ARG A 25 -3.77 10.49 66.49
C ARG A 25 -2.83 9.30 66.71
N THR A 26 -1.58 9.52 66.28
CA THR A 26 -0.26 9.01 66.72
C THR A 26 -0.15 8.09 67.94
N VAL A 27 0.65 7.01 67.83
CA VAL A 27 1.65 6.51 68.82
C VAL A 27 2.67 5.56 68.10
N PRO A 28 3.80 5.14 68.70
CA PRO A 28 5.14 5.76 68.76
C PRO A 28 6.19 5.11 67.83
N ARG A 29 7.35 5.78 67.71
CA ARG A 29 8.60 5.24 67.14
C ARG A 29 9.17 4.11 68.01
N ALA A 30 9.42 2.94 67.42
CA ALA A 30 10.38 1.96 67.93
C ALA A 30 11.10 1.25 66.76
N ALA A 31 12.35 0.88 67.02
CA ALA A 31 13.42 0.59 66.07
C ALA A 31 13.40 -0.82 65.45
N LEU A 32 14.33 -1.03 64.49
CA LEU A 32 14.93 -2.30 64.03
C LEU A 32 14.04 -3.13 63.06
N SER A 33 14.48 -3.64 61.91
CA SER A 33 15.82 -3.98 61.39
C SER A 33 15.81 -3.99 59.86
N ALA A 34 16.95 -3.69 59.25
CA ALA A 34 17.21 -3.92 57.84
C ALA A 34 17.17 -5.44 57.52
N ALA A 35 16.22 -5.86 56.69
CA ALA A 35 16.26 -7.15 56.01
C ALA A 35 16.41 -6.88 54.51
N ALA A 36 17.62 -7.05 54.01
CA ALA A 36 17.90 -7.01 52.58
C ALA A 36 17.20 -8.22 51.93
N LEU A 37 16.10 -7.98 51.22
CA LEU A 37 15.54 -8.97 50.30
C LEU A 37 16.47 -9.05 49.08
N LEU A 38 17.20 -10.16 48.99
CA LEU A 38 17.88 -10.57 47.77
C LEU A 38 16.81 -10.91 46.73
N MET A 39 16.46 -9.97 45.86
CA MET A 39 15.66 -10.26 44.67
C MET A 39 16.56 -11.03 43.70
N VAL A 40 16.39 -12.35 43.67
CA VAL A 40 16.93 -13.19 42.61
C VAL A 40 16.18 -12.82 41.34
N ALA A 41 16.82 -12.02 40.48
CA ALA A 41 16.37 -11.78 39.12
C ALA A 41 16.50 -13.10 38.36
N LEU A 42 15.39 -13.84 38.24
CA LEU A 42 15.26 -14.87 37.23
C LEU A 42 15.30 -14.17 35.87
N PRO A 43 16.22 -14.55 34.95
CA PRO A 43 16.15 -14.04 33.60
C PRO A 43 14.84 -14.54 33.01
N VAL A 44 13.93 -13.60 32.71
CA VAL A 44 12.85 -13.85 31.78
C VAL A 44 13.57 -14.17 30.47
N ALA A 45 13.65 -15.45 30.13
CA ALA A 45 14.02 -15.86 28.79
C ALA A 45 13.04 -15.16 27.86
N ALA A 46 13.51 -14.12 27.17
CA ALA A 46 12.80 -13.57 26.04
C ALA A 46 12.51 -14.75 25.11
N CYS A 47 11.23 -15.01 24.86
CA CYS A 47 10.85 -15.80 23.71
C CYS A 47 11.45 -15.08 22.50
N SER A 48 12.57 -15.59 22.02
CA SER A 48 13.16 -15.18 20.76
C SER A 48 12.11 -15.44 19.69
N THR A 49 11.56 -14.37 19.12
CA THR A 49 10.83 -14.41 17.86
C THR A 49 11.82 -14.99 16.84
N GLU A 50 11.68 -16.28 16.51
CA GLU A 50 12.43 -16.88 15.40
C GLU A 50 12.06 -16.11 14.12
N GLY A 51 12.90 -15.16 13.72
CA GLY A 51 12.68 -14.26 12.59
C GLY A 51 13.62 -13.05 12.60
N GLY A 52 13.76 -12.34 13.72
CA GLY A 52 14.81 -11.33 13.91
C GLY A 52 14.73 -10.05 13.06
N TYR A 53 13.73 -9.89 12.17
CA TYR A 53 13.54 -8.65 11.41
C TYR A 53 12.70 -7.64 12.21
N ALA A 54 13.16 -6.39 12.29
CA ALA A 54 12.43 -5.29 12.90
C ALA A 54 12.09 -4.25 11.84
N PHE A 55 10.80 -3.97 11.63
CA PHE A 55 10.40 -2.89 10.73
C PHE A 55 10.81 -1.53 11.29
N GLU A 56 11.51 -0.74 10.48
CA GLU A 56 11.82 0.66 10.78
C GLU A 56 10.63 1.55 10.39
N LEU A 57 9.62 1.62 11.26
CA LEU A 57 8.41 2.41 11.03
C LEU A 57 8.46 3.73 11.83
N PRO A 58 8.00 4.86 11.25
CA PRO A 58 7.78 6.09 12.00
C PRO A 58 6.78 5.88 13.14
N GLU A 59 6.83 6.76 14.15
CA GLU A 59 5.85 6.75 15.23
C GLU A 59 4.42 6.91 14.67
N GLY A 60 3.52 6.01 15.05
CA GLY A 60 2.13 6.01 14.58
C GLY A 60 1.88 5.27 13.26
N PHE A 61 2.92 4.82 12.54
CA PHE A 61 2.73 3.89 11.42
C PHE A 61 2.40 2.49 11.94
N PRO A 62 1.28 1.87 11.51
CA PRO A 62 0.93 0.53 11.97
C PRO A 62 1.85 -0.52 11.34
N GLU A 63 2.10 -1.62 12.04
CA GLU A 63 2.87 -2.73 11.45
C GLU A 63 2.11 -3.38 10.29
N PRO A 64 2.77 -3.70 9.16
CA PRO A 64 2.13 -4.40 8.05
C PRO A 64 1.77 -5.83 8.45
N ARG A 65 0.72 -6.39 7.82
CA ARG A 65 0.31 -7.77 8.12
C ARG A 65 1.32 -8.76 7.53
N VAL A 66 2.00 -9.51 8.39
CA VAL A 66 2.90 -10.60 8.01
C VAL A 66 2.19 -11.95 8.16
N PRO A 67 2.14 -12.80 7.12
CA PRO A 67 1.59 -14.14 7.24
C PRO A 67 2.37 -15.01 8.25
N GLU A 68 1.64 -15.76 9.09
CA GLU A 68 2.25 -16.64 10.10
C GLU A 68 3.18 -17.70 9.50
N ASP A 69 2.89 -18.14 8.27
CA ASP A 69 3.67 -19.12 7.52
C ASP A 69 4.86 -18.51 6.75
N ASN A 70 5.04 -17.19 6.82
CA ASN A 70 6.18 -16.46 6.29
C ASN A 70 6.65 -15.31 7.21
N PRO A 71 7.13 -15.61 8.44
CA PRO A 71 7.58 -14.60 9.40
C PRO A 71 8.84 -13.87 8.90
N MET A 72 8.92 -12.55 8.98
CA MET A 72 10.06 -11.79 8.44
C MET A 72 11.42 -12.21 9.03
N SER A 73 12.46 -12.21 8.20
CA SER A 73 13.87 -12.32 8.63
C SER A 73 14.81 -11.58 7.68
N GLU A 74 15.94 -11.08 8.19
CA GLU A 74 16.96 -10.42 7.36
C GLU A 74 17.44 -11.32 6.21
N ALA A 75 17.68 -12.61 6.50
CA ALA A 75 18.10 -13.57 5.49
C ALA A 75 17.07 -13.75 4.36
N LYS A 76 15.77 -13.71 4.66
CA LYS A 76 14.72 -13.79 3.62
C LYS A 76 14.57 -12.49 2.85
N VAL A 77 14.75 -11.35 3.50
CA VAL A 77 14.79 -10.04 2.83
C VAL A 77 15.96 -10.00 1.86
N GLU A 78 17.15 -10.44 2.28
CA GLU A 78 18.35 -10.41 1.45
C GLU A 78 18.27 -11.39 0.26
N LEU A 79 17.78 -12.62 0.49
CA LEU A 79 17.49 -13.55 -0.59
C LEU A 79 16.44 -12.98 -1.56
N GLY A 80 15.37 -12.38 -1.02
CA GLY A 80 14.32 -11.76 -1.82
C GLY A 80 14.83 -10.61 -2.69
N ARG A 81 15.72 -9.78 -2.13
CA ARG A 81 16.39 -8.69 -2.85
C ARG A 81 17.23 -9.23 -4.00
N HIS A 82 18.05 -10.26 -3.76
CA HIS A 82 18.82 -10.90 -4.82
C HIS A 82 17.93 -11.45 -5.95
N LEU A 83 16.86 -12.18 -5.60
CA LEU A 83 15.91 -12.73 -6.57
C LEU A 83 15.18 -11.64 -7.36
N PHE A 84 14.80 -10.53 -6.72
CA PHE A 84 14.06 -9.43 -7.34
C PHE A 84 14.82 -8.78 -8.51
N TYR A 85 16.15 -8.69 -8.39
CA TYR A 85 17.02 -8.11 -9.40
C TYR A 85 17.59 -9.11 -10.41
N ASP A 86 17.47 -10.42 -10.17
CA ASP A 86 18.14 -11.44 -10.98
C ASP A 86 17.36 -11.83 -12.25
N THR A 87 17.96 -11.62 -13.42
CA THR A 87 17.33 -11.96 -14.70
C THR A 87 17.17 -13.46 -14.92
N ARG A 88 17.83 -14.33 -14.13
CA ARG A 88 17.61 -15.79 -14.19
C ARG A 88 16.15 -16.20 -13.96
N LEU A 89 15.36 -15.31 -13.34
CA LEU A 89 13.92 -15.49 -13.09
C LEU A 89 13.04 -15.21 -14.33
N SER A 90 13.61 -14.88 -15.50
CA SER A 90 12.88 -14.95 -16.76
C SER A 90 13.27 -16.16 -17.61
N GLY A 91 12.32 -16.69 -18.38
CA GLY A 91 12.52 -17.85 -19.26
C GLY A 91 13.69 -17.65 -20.23
N ASN A 92 13.79 -16.44 -20.80
CA ASN A 92 14.84 -16.02 -21.72
C ASN A 92 16.04 -15.31 -21.05
N GLN A 93 16.02 -15.14 -19.73
CA GLN A 93 17.07 -14.52 -18.92
C GLN A 93 17.40 -13.05 -19.24
N THR A 94 16.42 -12.28 -19.76
CA THR A 94 16.58 -10.88 -20.16
C THR A 94 15.92 -9.86 -19.22
N GLN A 95 15.03 -10.30 -18.33
CA GLN A 95 14.29 -9.41 -17.41
C GLN A 95 14.22 -9.99 -16.00
N SER A 96 14.09 -9.12 -15.02
CA SER A 96 13.83 -9.44 -13.61
C SER A 96 12.62 -8.63 -13.11
N CYS A 97 12.22 -8.80 -11.85
CA CYS A 97 11.17 -7.96 -11.27
C CYS A 97 11.55 -6.47 -11.34
N ALA A 98 12.84 -6.16 -11.12
CA ALA A 98 13.39 -4.81 -11.20
C ALA A 98 13.35 -4.19 -12.60
N SER A 99 13.14 -4.98 -13.67
CA SER A 99 12.97 -4.44 -15.04
C SER A 99 11.66 -3.65 -15.18
N CYS A 100 10.61 -4.04 -14.45
CA CYS A 100 9.30 -3.35 -14.45
C CYS A 100 9.07 -2.52 -13.17
N HIS A 101 9.89 -2.74 -12.14
CA HIS A 101 9.80 -2.09 -10.84
C HIS A 101 11.13 -1.44 -10.47
N VAL A 102 11.47 -0.36 -11.19
CA VAL A 102 12.72 0.38 -11.05
C VAL A 102 12.69 1.25 -9.80
N GLN A 103 13.68 1.10 -8.92
CA GLN A 103 13.73 1.81 -7.62
C GLN A 103 13.62 3.34 -7.77
N GLU A 104 14.35 3.92 -8.73
CA GLU A 104 14.37 5.38 -8.97
C GLU A 104 13.01 5.94 -9.43
N LEU A 105 12.13 5.08 -9.96
CA LEU A 105 10.76 5.39 -10.35
C LEU A 105 9.76 4.88 -9.30
N ALA A 106 10.17 4.86 -8.03
CA ALA A 106 9.39 4.34 -6.92
C ALA A 106 8.82 2.93 -7.20
N PHE A 107 9.65 2.05 -7.76
CA PHE A 107 9.30 0.68 -8.15
C PHE A 107 8.17 0.59 -9.20
N THR A 108 8.24 1.44 -10.22
CA THR A 108 7.48 1.36 -11.48
C THR A 108 8.43 1.32 -12.70
N ASP A 109 7.91 1.31 -13.92
CA ASP A 109 8.72 1.25 -15.16
C ASP A 109 8.69 2.53 -16.00
N GLY A 110 7.87 3.52 -15.64
CA GLY A 110 7.70 4.74 -16.42
C GLY A 110 6.96 4.53 -17.76
N LEU A 111 6.29 3.38 -17.93
CA LEU A 111 5.57 3.04 -19.16
C LEU A 111 4.05 3.09 -18.94
N PRO A 112 3.27 3.42 -19.98
CA PRO A 112 1.81 3.39 -19.86
C PRO A 112 1.26 1.98 -19.65
N ARG A 113 1.96 0.99 -20.20
CA ARG A 113 1.62 -0.43 -20.11
C ARG A 113 2.92 -1.22 -20.00
N GLY A 114 2.94 -2.24 -19.14
CA GLY A 114 4.11 -3.10 -18.97
C GLY A 114 4.45 -3.85 -20.25
N GLU A 115 5.74 -4.09 -20.48
CA GLU A 115 6.25 -4.89 -21.59
C GLU A 115 6.97 -6.12 -21.04
N GLY A 116 6.43 -7.31 -21.35
CA GLY A 116 7.02 -8.56 -20.91
C GLY A 116 8.32 -8.92 -21.62
N SER A 117 8.98 -9.96 -21.13
CA SER A 117 10.30 -10.42 -21.62
C SER A 117 10.29 -10.86 -23.09
N THR A 118 9.12 -11.16 -23.65
CA THR A 118 8.89 -11.53 -25.05
C THR A 118 8.50 -10.34 -25.95
N GLY A 119 8.41 -9.13 -25.40
CA GLY A 119 7.95 -7.91 -26.08
C GLY A 119 6.43 -7.78 -26.15
N GLU A 120 5.69 -8.59 -25.39
CA GLU A 120 4.23 -8.51 -25.32
C GLU A 120 3.79 -7.37 -24.39
N MET A 121 2.89 -6.53 -24.90
CA MET A 121 2.34 -5.43 -24.11
C MET A 121 1.18 -5.91 -23.24
N HIS A 122 1.28 -5.57 -21.95
CA HIS A 122 0.21 -5.80 -20.98
C HIS A 122 -0.92 -4.79 -21.15
N PRO A 123 -2.13 -5.10 -20.67
CA PRO A 123 -3.23 -4.14 -20.74
C PRO A 123 -3.03 -2.97 -19.75
N ARG A 124 -2.19 -3.14 -18.71
CA ARG A 124 -2.04 -2.19 -17.60
C ARG A 124 -0.59 -1.77 -17.37
N GLY A 125 -0.40 -0.61 -16.77
CA GLY A 125 0.90 -0.14 -16.29
C GLY A 125 1.33 -0.84 -15.01
N SER A 126 2.65 -0.92 -14.80
CA SER A 126 3.25 -1.54 -13.60
C SER A 126 2.96 -0.69 -12.37
N MET A 127 2.20 -1.24 -11.41
CA MET A 127 1.92 -0.52 -10.16
C MET A 127 3.19 -0.36 -9.32
N SER A 128 3.30 0.77 -8.61
CA SER A 128 4.36 0.94 -7.61
C SER A 128 4.26 -0.17 -6.54
N LEU A 129 5.41 -0.73 -6.18
CA LEU A 129 5.52 -1.66 -5.04
C LEU A 129 5.78 -0.94 -3.71
N VAL A 130 5.90 0.39 -3.72
CA VAL A 130 6.01 1.16 -2.48
C VAL A 130 4.78 0.90 -1.61
N ASN A 131 5.03 0.56 -0.35
CA ASN A 131 4.02 0.26 0.67
C ASN A 131 3.07 -0.89 0.30
N VAL A 132 3.46 -1.77 -0.64
CA VAL A 132 2.62 -2.90 -1.08
C VAL A 132 2.29 -3.87 0.07
N ALA A 133 3.09 -3.88 1.13
CA ALA A 133 2.85 -4.62 2.37
C ALA A 133 1.49 -4.33 3.03
N TYR A 134 0.92 -3.16 2.74
CA TYR A 134 -0.34 -2.69 3.30
C TYR A 134 -1.53 -2.85 2.35
N ALA A 135 -1.36 -3.46 1.18
CA ALA A 135 -2.43 -3.63 0.23
C ALA A 135 -3.36 -4.79 0.64
N PRO A 136 -4.68 -4.57 0.87
CA PRO A 136 -5.62 -5.64 1.22
C PRO A 136 -5.85 -6.60 0.04
N THR A 137 -5.73 -6.07 -1.17
CA THR A 137 -5.68 -6.83 -2.42
C THR A 137 -4.60 -6.24 -3.32
N LEU A 138 -4.01 -7.10 -4.13
CA LEU A 138 -2.91 -6.77 -5.04
C LEU A 138 -3.43 -6.55 -6.46
N THR A 139 -2.55 -5.98 -7.29
CA THR A 139 -2.84 -5.53 -8.66
C THR A 139 -3.94 -4.45 -8.71
N TRP A 140 -4.35 -4.10 -9.93
CA TRP A 140 -5.26 -2.98 -10.18
C TRP A 140 -6.71 -3.25 -9.80
N ALA A 141 -7.19 -4.50 -9.88
CA ALA A 141 -8.62 -4.80 -9.76
C ALA A 141 -8.96 -6.17 -9.14
N SER A 142 -7.97 -6.97 -8.73
CA SER A 142 -8.24 -8.31 -8.19
C SER A 142 -8.86 -8.23 -6.79
N PRO A 143 -10.04 -8.84 -6.55
CA PRO A 143 -10.60 -8.97 -5.20
C PRO A 143 -10.06 -10.18 -4.44
N VAL A 144 -9.39 -11.10 -5.14
CA VAL A 144 -8.98 -12.43 -4.62
C VAL A 144 -7.48 -12.55 -4.36
N THR A 145 -6.64 -11.78 -5.04
CA THR A 145 -5.19 -11.84 -4.86
C THR A 145 -4.81 -11.01 -3.63
N ARG A 146 -4.64 -11.67 -2.48
CA ARG A 146 -4.43 -11.01 -1.17
C ARG A 146 -3.04 -11.23 -0.54
N ARG A 147 -2.18 -12.03 -1.19
CA ARG A 147 -0.85 -12.37 -0.69
C ARG A 147 0.20 -12.13 -1.77
N LEU A 148 1.32 -11.51 -1.38
CA LEU A 148 2.45 -11.27 -2.27
C LEU A 148 3.03 -12.59 -2.79
N GLU A 149 3.06 -13.62 -1.94
CA GLU A 149 3.53 -14.96 -2.32
C GLU A 149 2.72 -15.56 -3.47
N ASP A 150 1.40 -15.37 -3.45
CA ASP A 150 0.50 -15.87 -4.50
C ASP A 150 0.59 -15.00 -5.75
N GLN A 151 0.67 -13.67 -5.58
CA GLN A 151 0.77 -12.73 -6.69
C GLN A 151 2.05 -12.94 -7.49
N ALA A 152 3.18 -13.26 -6.85
CA ALA A 152 4.46 -13.51 -7.52
C ALA A 152 4.41 -14.65 -8.55
N LEU A 153 3.44 -15.56 -8.44
CA LEU A 153 3.24 -16.64 -9.43
C LEU A 153 2.76 -16.12 -10.78
N THR A 154 1.99 -15.02 -10.80
CA THR A 154 1.48 -14.42 -12.04
C THR A 154 2.60 -13.88 -12.95
N PRO A 155 3.49 -12.99 -12.50
CA PRO A 155 4.58 -12.50 -13.36
C PRO A 155 5.59 -13.59 -13.72
N LEU A 156 5.80 -14.59 -12.84
CA LEU A 156 6.71 -15.70 -13.13
C LEU A 156 6.15 -16.63 -14.22
N PHE A 157 4.89 -17.07 -14.09
CA PHE A 157 4.34 -18.20 -14.86
C PHE A 157 3.16 -17.86 -15.76
N GLY A 158 2.66 -16.62 -15.75
CA GLY A 158 1.58 -16.17 -16.63
C GLY A 158 1.95 -16.32 -18.12
N GLU A 159 0.99 -16.78 -18.91
CA GLU A 159 1.20 -17.10 -20.33
C GLU A 159 0.61 -16.04 -21.28
N GLU A 160 -0.39 -15.26 -20.86
CA GLU A 160 -1.10 -14.33 -21.75
C GLU A 160 -1.50 -13.01 -21.04
N PRO A 161 -0.84 -11.88 -21.36
CA PRO A 161 0.45 -11.79 -22.03
C PRO A 161 1.59 -12.31 -21.14
N VAL A 162 2.68 -12.74 -21.75
CA VAL A 162 3.87 -13.16 -21.00
C VAL A 162 4.49 -11.98 -20.25
N GLU A 163 4.86 -12.17 -18.98
CA GLU A 163 5.77 -11.29 -18.23
C GLU A 163 7.18 -11.89 -18.22
N LEU A 164 7.56 -12.68 -17.21
CA LEU A 164 8.87 -13.31 -17.12
C LEU A 164 8.95 -14.65 -17.88
N GLY A 165 7.83 -15.28 -18.19
CA GLY A 165 7.76 -16.41 -19.14
C GLY A 165 8.42 -17.71 -18.66
N LEU A 166 8.21 -18.10 -17.41
CA LEU A 166 8.69 -19.37 -16.85
C LEU A 166 7.66 -20.51 -16.89
N ALA A 167 6.55 -20.37 -17.62
CA ALA A 167 5.54 -21.42 -17.73
C ALA A 167 6.16 -22.79 -18.10
N ASN A 168 5.97 -23.79 -17.24
CA ASN A 168 6.55 -25.14 -17.37
C ASN A 168 8.10 -25.19 -17.33
N MET A 169 8.76 -24.21 -16.72
CA MET A 169 10.22 -24.10 -16.62
C MET A 169 10.75 -24.20 -15.18
N GLU A 170 9.98 -24.73 -14.23
CA GLU A 170 10.34 -24.81 -12.82
C GLU A 170 11.64 -25.59 -12.58
N ASP A 171 11.81 -26.73 -13.24
CA ASP A 171 13.03 -27.54 -13.13
C ASP A 171 14.25 -26.76 -13.64
N VAL A 172 14.09 -26.04 -14.75
CA VAL A 172 15.14 -25.21 -15.36
C VAL A 172 15.46 -24.02 -14.46
N LEU A 173 14.46 -23.37 -13.87
CA LEU A 173 14.62 -22.29 -12.91
C LEU A 173 15.48 -22.75 -11.73
N PHE A 174 15.12 -23.86 -11.08
CA PHE A 174 15.87 -24.29 -9.90
C PHE A 174 17.22 -24.92 -10.25
N GLU A 175 17.41 -25.46 -11.46
CA GLU A 175 18.76 -25.82 -11.94
C GLU A 175 19.65 -24.57 -12.03
N ARG A 176 19.15 -23.47 -12.61
CA ARG A 176 19.87 -22.19 -12.71
C ARG A 176 20.21 -21.62 -11.33
N LEU A 177 19.22 -21.59 -10.42
CA LEU A 177 19.42 -21.04 -9.07
C LEU A 177 20.42 -21.89 -8.27
N ARG A 178 20.34 -23.23 -8.34
CA ARG A 178 21.31 -24.11 -7.67
C ARG A 178 22.73 -23.99 -8.25
N ALA A 179 22.87 -23.62 -9.52
CA ALA A 179 24.17 -23.43 -10.16
C ALA A 179 24.89 -22.13 -9.75
N GLU A 180 24.19 -21.17 -9.16
CA GLU A 180 24.78 -19.92 -8.65
C GLU A 180 25.24 -20.09 -7.19
N PRO A 181 26.56 -20.01 -6.90
CA PRO A 181 27.08 -20.26 -5.56
C PRO A 181 26.51 -19.35 -4.47
N ARG A 182 26.16 -18.10 -4.79
CA ARG A 182 25.53 -17.19 -3.82
C ARG A 182 24.18 -17.70 -3.33
N TYR A 183 23.37 -18.26 -4.22
CA TYR A 183 22.06 -18.78 -3.82
C TYR A 183 22.14 -20.01 -2.93
N GLN A 184 23.18 -20.84 -3.05
CA GLN A 184 23.37 -21.95 -2.10
C GLN A 184 23.41 -21.44 -0.66
N ALA A 185 24.19 -20.39 -0.39
CA ALA A 185 24.27 -19.78 0.93
C ALA A 185 22.97 -19.04 1.30
N LEU A 186 22.44 -18.21 0.41
CA LEU A 186 21.25 -17.38 0.70
C LEU A 186 20.00 -18.22 0.99
N PHE A 187 19.76 -19.31 0.24
CA PHE A 187 18.63 -20.21 0.50
C PHE A 187 18.79 -21.00 1.79
N GLU A 188 20.00 -21.48 2.10
CA GLU A 188 20.29 -22.18 3.36
C GLU A 188 20.09 -21.27 4.57
N GLU A 189 20.55 -20.01 4.49
CA GLU A 189 20.40 -19.04 5.58
C GLU A 189 18.94 -18.59 5.76
N ALA A 190 18.21 -18.39 4.66
CA ALA A 190 16.81 -17.97 4.67
C ALA A 190 15.86 -19.07 5.16
N PHE A 191 16.16 -20.35 4.87
CA PHE A 191 15.30 -21.50 5.16
C PHE A 191 16.08 -22.67 5.80
N PRO A 192 16.73 -22.47 6.96
CA PRO A 192 17.68 -23.43 7.54
C PRO A 192 17.03 -24.71 8.09
N ARG A 193 15.69 -24.75 8.15
CA ARG A 193 14.92 -25.92 8.63
C ARG A 193 14.43 -26.81 7.49
N ASP A 194 14.58 -26.39 6.25
CA ASP A 194 14.07 -27.12 5.09
C ASP A 194 15.14 -28.07 4.56
N ALA A 195 14.75 -29.31 4.29
CA ALA A 195 15.68 -30.31 3.75
C ALA A 195 16.15 -29.97 2.32
N ASP A 196 15.28 -29.33 1.53
CA ASP A 196 15.63 -28.69 0.26
C ASP A 196 15.04 -27.27 0.27
N PRO A 197 15.87 -26.22 0.41
CA PRO A 197 15.37 -24.86 0.48
C PRO A 197 14.99 -24.29 -0.90
N PHE A 198 15.41 -24.92 -2.00
CA PHE A 198 15.13 -24.49 -3.38
C PHE A 198 13.74 -24.95 -3.84
N THR A 199 12.72 -24.29 -3.32
CA THR A 199 11.31 -24.56 -3.67
C THR A 199 10.61 -23.28 -4.13
N LEU A 200 9.51 -23.45 -4.87
CA LEU A 200 8.70 -22.32 -5.31
C LEU A 200 8.11 -21.55 -4.13
N GLY A 201 7.67 -22.26 -3.09
CA GLY A 201 7.16 -21.62 -1.86
C GLY A 201 8.21 -20.76 -1.17
N ASN A 202 9.47 -21.20 -1.12
CA ASN A 202 10.55 -20.42 -0.50
C ASN A 202 10.98 -19.24 -1.37
N LEU A 203 11.02 -19.42 -2.69
CA LEU A 203 11.28 -18.34 -3.64
C LEU A 203 10.25 -17.20 -3.49
N THR A 204 8.95 -17.51 -3.51
CA THR A 204 7.91 -16.48 -3.40
C THR A 204 7.85 -15.88 -1.99
N LYS A 205 8.14 -16.66 -0.94
CA LYS A 205 8.27 -16.15 0.44
C LYS A 205 9.42 -15.17 0.60
N ALA A 206 10.55 -15.41 -0.04
CA ALA A 206 11.70 -14.50 -0.02
C ALA A 206 11.39 -13.20 -0.78
N LEU A 207 10.88 -13.29 -2.02
CA LEU A 207 10.43 -12.12 -2.80
C LEU A 207 9.43 -11.27 -2.00
N ALA A 208 8.41 -11.91 -1.42
CA ALA A 208 7.40 -11.23 -0.61
C ALA A 208 8.00 -10.59 0.65
N SER A 209 9.04 -11.19 1.25
CA SER A 209 9.74 -10.60 2.41
C SER A 209 10.45 -9.31 1.99
N PHE A 210 11.18 -9.31 0.88
CA PHE A 210 11.81 -8.10 0.34
C PHE A 210 10.78 -7.01 0.00
N GLN A 211 9.71 -7.35 -0.72
CA GLN A 211 8.68 -6.39 -1.10
C GLN A 211 7.98 -5.74 0.12
N ARG A 212 7.89 -6.45 1.26
CA ARG A 212 7.33 -5.88 2.49
C ARG A 212 8.19 -4.79 3.12
N THR A 213 9.47 -4.69 2.78
CA THR A 213 10.38 -3.69 3.33
C THR A 213 10.37 -2.37 2.58
N LEU A 214 9.72 -2.31 1.40
CA LEU A 214 9.66 -1.13 0.52
C LEU A 214 8.71 -0.06 1.07
N ILE A 215 9.00 0.46 2.26
CA ILE A 215 8.15 1.39 3.00
C ILE A 215 8.57 2.84 2.74
N SER A 216 7.67 3.62 2.16
CA SER A 216 7.80 5.08 2.04
C SER A 216 7.01 5.75 3.14
N ALA A 217 7.73 6.46 4.01
CA ALA A 217 7.15 7.10 5.20
C ALA A 217 7.98 8.28 5.73
N ARG A 218 8.89 8.85 4.90
CA ARG A 218 9.78 9.96 5.28
C ARG A 218 9.68 11.16 4.33
N SER A 219 8.60 11.26 3.58
CA SER A 219 8.35 12.39 2.66
C SER A 219 8.28 13.73 3.41
N PRO A 220 8.44 14.87 2.71
CA PRO A 220 8.16 16.19 3.27
C PRO A 220 6.81 16.27 4.01
N TYR A 221 5.76 15.68 3.45
CA TYR A 221 4.46 15.63 4.13
C TYR A 221 4.47 14.78 5.41
N ASP A 222 5.21 13.66 5.45
CA ASP A 222 5.33 12.85 6.67
C ASP A 222 5.97 13.65 7.81
N ARG A 223 7.02 14.43 7.51
CA ARG A 223 7.65 15.31 8.50
C ARG A 223 6.70 16.42 8.96
N TYR A 224 5.93 16.99 8.03
CA TYR A 224 4.89 17.97 8.35
C TYR A 224 3.82 17.39 9.28
N ALA A 225 3.31 16.18 8.98
CA ALA A 225 2.35 15.48 9.81
C ALA A 225 2.91 15.12 11.20
N ALA A 226 4.22 14.93 11.32
CA ALA A 226 4.94 14.74 12.58
C ALA A 226 5.24 16.05 13.35
N GLY A 227 4.84 17.21 12.83
CA GLY A 227 4.91 18.50 13.51
C GLY A 227 6.01 19.45 13.02
N ASP A 228 6.78 19.09 11.98
CA ASP A 228 7.70 20.01 11.31
C ASP A 228 6.92 20.90 10.32
N GLU A 229 6.34 21.99 10.83
CA GLU A 229 5.54 22.93 10.00
C GLU A 229 6.30 23.48 8.78
N ALA A 230 7.64 23.51 8.82
CA ALA A 230 8.47 24.00 7.74
C ALA A 230 8.82 22.94 6.68
N ALA A 231 8.40 21.68 6.88
CA ALA A 231 8.74 20.59 5.98
C ALA A 231 8.06 20.71 4.60
N ILE A 232 6.93 21.40 4.51
CA ILE A 232 6.21 21.65 3.26
C ILE A 232 5.97 23.15 3.06
N SER A 233 5.76 23.56 1.81
CA SER A 233 5.49 24.96 1.47
C SER A 233 4.07 25.38 1.86
N GLU A 234 3.82 26.69 1.98
CA GLU A 234 2.46 27.23 2.14
C GLU A 234 1.52 26.84 0.99
N SER A 235 2.07 26.63 -0.22
CA SER A 235 1.33 26.12 -1.38
C SER A 235 0.84 24.69 -1.14
N ALA A 236 1.75 23.81 -0.70
CA ALA A 236 1.42 22.43 -0.35
C ALA A 236 0.43 22.33 0.81
N ARG A 237 0.50 23.25 1.79
CA ARG A 237 -0.49 23.31 2.90
C ARG A 237 -1.89 23.61 2.39
N ARG A 238 -2.05 24.63 1.53
CA ARG A 238 -3.35 24.93 0.89
C ARG A 238 -3.84 23.79 0.02
N GLY A 239 -2.94 23.12 -0.69
CA GLY A 239 -3.25 21.93 -1.48
C GLY A 239 -3.77 20.79 -0.62
N ALA A 240 -3.12 20.53 0.51
CA ALA A 240 -3.56 19.54 1.49
C ALA A 240 -4.94 19.88 2.07
N GLU A 241 -5.17 21.14 2.45
CA GLU A 241 -6.48 21.60 2.94
C GLU A 241 -7.60 21.35 1.93
N PHE A 242 -7.36 21.62 0.64
CA PHE A 242 -8.33 21.30 -0.41
C PHE A 242 -8.51 19.80 -0.60
N PHE A 243 -7.40 19.04 -0.65
CA PHE A 243 -7.39 17.60 -0.88
C PHE A 243 -8.18 16.82 0.19
N PHE A 244 -8.05 17.25 1.46
CA PHE A 244 -8.79 16.70 2.59
C PHE A 244 -10.16 17.37 2.82
N GLY A 245 -10.58 18.25 1.91
CA GLY A 245 -11.87 18.95 1.97
C GLY A 245 -12.95 18.30 1.11
N GLU A 246 -14.20 18.59 1.47
CA GLU A 246 -15.43 18.11 0.80
C GLU A 246 -15.70 18.79 -0.56
N VAL A 247 -14.78 19.64 -1.05
CA VAL A 247 -14.91 20.25 -2.40
C VAL A 247 -14.23 19.37 -3.45
N GLY A 248 -13.03 18.89 -3.14
CA GLY A 248 -12.26 17.99 -4.01
C GLY A 248 -12.54 16.51 -3.76
N GLU A 249 -13.04 16.16 -2.56
CA GLU A 249 -13.44 14.80 -2.16
C GLU A 249 -12.33 13.72 -2.31
N CYS A 250 -11.08 14.13 -2.46
CA CYS A 250 -9.97 13.23 -2.81
C CYS A 250 -9.72 12.20 -1.71
N PHE A 251 -9.83 12.62 -0.45
CA PHE A 251 -9.59 11.80 0.73
C PHE A 251 -10.54 10.61 0.90
N HIS A 252 -11.73 10.62 0.26
CA HIS A 252 -12.64 9.47 0.30
C HIS A 252 -12.04 8.22 -0.34
N CYS A 253 -11.25 8.40 -1.40
CA CYS A 253 -10.56 7.32 -2.10
C CYS A 253 -9.08 7.26 -1.73
N HIS A 254 -8.47 8.41 -1.43
CA HIS A 254 -7.04 8.60 -1.20
C HIS A 254 -6.75 9.20 0.19
N GLY A 255 -7.35 8.63 1.23
CA GLY A 255 -7.17 9.07 2.61
C GLY A 255 -6.12 8.27 3.40
N GLY A 256 -5.99 8.61 4.68
CA GLY A 256 -5.15 7.88 5.63
C GLY A 256 -3.64 7.98 5.35
N PHE A 257 -2.87 7.16 6.06
CA PHE A 257 -1.41 7.24 6.04
C PHE A 257 -0.78 6.80 4.72
N LEU A 258 -1.51 6.18 3.79
CA LEU A 258 -1.00 5.82 2.45
C LEU A 258 -1.64 6.61 1.33
N PHE A 259 -2.52 7.57 1.63
CA PHE A 259 -3.32 8.26 0.61
C PHE A 259 -4.04 7.25 -0.30
N SER A 260 -4.60 6.22 0.33
CA SER A 260 -5.42 5.19 -0.28
C SER A 260 -6.41 4.70 0.77
N SER A 261 -7.64 4.46 0.33
CA SER A 261 -8.69 3.83 1.12
C SER A 261 -8.58 2.31 1.11
N ALA A 262 -7.72 1.72 0.27
CA ALA A 262 -7.48 0.29 0.19
C ALA A 262 -6.24 -0.10 1.01
N VAL A 263 -6.39 -0.18 2.34
CA VAL A 263 -5.27 -0.39 3.27
C VAL A 263 -5.60 -1.49 4.29
N ASP A 264 -4.66 -2.40 4.52
CA ASP A 264 -4.70 -3.38 5.61
C ASP A 264 -3.38 -3.37 6.39
N HIS A 265 -3.47 -3.62 7.69
CA HIS A 265 -2.33 -3.65 8.59
C HIS A 265 -2.65 -4.51 9.82
N MET A 266 -1.65 -4.80 10.65
CA MET A 266 -1.88 -5.50 11.90
C MET A 266 -2.85 -4.73 12.80
N GLY A 267 -3.84 -5.44 13.34
CA GLY A 267 -4.89 -4.86 14.17
C GLY A 267 -6.10 -4.32 13.40
N ASN A 268 -6.03 -4.17 12.06
CA ASN A 268 -7.23 -3.93 11.27
C ASN A 268 -8.10 -5.19 11.23
N VAL A 269 -9.42 -5.01 11.41
CA VAL A 269 -10.41 -6.09 11.51
C VAL A 269 -11.45 -6.04 10.39
N PHE A 270 -11.48 -4.97 9.59
CA PHE A 270 -12.42 -4.80 8.48
C PHE A 270 -11.73 -5.05 7.15
N ASP A 271 -12.42 -5.71 6.23
CA ASP A 271 -11.95 -5.83 4.84
C ASP A 271 -11.99 -4.46 4.17
N GLN A 272 -10.84 -3.99 3.71
CA GLN A 272 -10.68 -2.70 3.03
C GLN A 272 -10.39 -2.87 1.54
N ALA A 273 -10.72 -4.02 0.95
CA ALA A 273 -10.75 -4.17 -0.50
C ALA A 273 -11.85 -3.26 -1.10
N THR A 274 -11.46 -2.07 -1.57
CA THR A 274 -12.35 -1.08 -2.20
C THR A 274 -11.93 -0.80 -3.63
N PHE A 275 -12.92 -0.58 -4.50
CA PHE A 275 -12.73 -0.36 -5.93
C PHE A 275 -13.68 0.75 -6.40
N GLN A 276 -13.17 1.65 -7.24
CA GLN A 276 -13.84 2.87 -7.66
C GLN A 276 -13.74 3.05 -9.17
N ASN A 277 -14.83 3.51 -9.79
CA ASN A 277 -14.82 3.99 -11.16
C ASN A 277 -14.72 5.52 -11.11
N ASN A 278 -13.70 6.09 -11.76
CA ASN A 278 -13.45 7.54 -11.79
C ASN A 278 -13.90 8.20 -13.09
N GLY A 279 -14.64 7.50 -13.95
CA GLY A 279 -15.18 8.08 -15.19
C GLY A 279 -14.09 8.36 -16.24
N LEU A 280 -13.13 7.45 -16.40
CA LEU A 280 -12.06 7.57 -17.40
C LEU A 280 -12.57 7.26 -18.82
N TYR A 281 -13.55 6.36 -18.93
CA TYR A 281 -14.12 5.91 -20.21
C TYR A 281 -15.63 5.69 -20.12
N ASP A 282 -16.29 5.83 -21.27
CA ASP A 282 -17.63 5.32 -21.53
C ASP A 282 -17.76 5.00 -23.04
N VAL A 283 -17.16 3.89 -23.45
CA VAL A 283 -16.91 3.56 -24.87
C VAL A 283 -18.20 3.23 -25.63
N ASP A 284 -19.25 2.78 -24.94
CA ASP A 284 -20.53 2.39 -25.54
C ASP A 284 -21.72 3.29 -25.14
N GLY A 285 -21.45 4.36 -24.38
CA GLY A 285 -22.47 5.26 -23.83
C GLY A 285 -23.34 4.62 -22.73
N ARG A 286 -22.93 3.48 -22.19
CA ARG A 286 -23.62 2.71 -21.13
C ARG A 286 -22.67 2.27 -20.01
N GLY A 287 -21.48 2.85 -19.96
CA GLY A 287 -20.49 2.67 -18.91
C GLY A 287 -19.33 1.73 -19.24
N ALA A 288 -19.22 1.24 -20.47
CA ALA A 288 -18.14 0.32 -20.85
C ALA A 288 -16.76 0.97 -20.81
N TYR A 289 -15.79 0.26 -20.23
CA TYR A 289 -14.36 0.52 -20.40
C TYR A 289 -13.81 -0.28 -21.59
N PRO A 290 -12.57 0.01 -22.06
CA PRO A 290 -11.90 -0.80 -23.08
C PRO A 290 -11.95 -2.31 -22.73
N PRO A 291 -12.21 -3.19 -23.71
CA PRO A 291 -12.50 -4.61 -23.46
C PRO A 291 -11.36 -5.37 -22.78
N GLU A 292 -10.11 -4.95 -23.00
CA GLU A 292 -8.92 -5.49 -22.36
C GLU A 292 -8.72 -5.01 -20.90
N ASN A 293 -9.54 -4.06 -20.44
CA ASN A 293 -9.36 -3.36 -19.16
C ASN A 293 -10.69 -2.98 -18.50
N THR A 294 -11.42 -3.99 -18.05
CA THR A 294 -12.76 -3.80 -17.48
C THR A 294 -12.79 -3.60 -15.95
N GLY A 295 -11.62 -3.68 -15.30
CA GLY A 295 -11.50 -3.55 -13.85
C GLY A 295 -12.17 -4.71 -13.13
N LEU A 296 -12.81 -4.45 -11.99
CA LEU A 296 -13.41 -5.47 -11.13
C LEU A 296 -14.45 -6.36 -11.87
N PHE A 297 -15.08 -5.83 -12.93
CA PHE A 297 -15.98 -6.60 -13.81
C PHE A 297 -15.34 -7.88 -14.36
N GLU A 298 -14.03 -7.92 -14.59
CA GLU A 298 -13.34 -9.11 -15.08
C GLU A 298 -13.43 -10.31 -14.12
N PHE A 299 -13.64 -10.04 -12.83
CA PHE A 299 -13.81 -11.06 -11.79
C PHE A 299 -15.28 -11.33 -11.46
N THR A 300 -16.12 -10.31 -11.48
CA THR A 300 -17.50 -10.41 -10.98
C THR A 300 -18.53 -10.67 -12.09
N GLY A 301 -18.27 -10.19 -13.31
CA GLY A 301 -19.26 -10.16 -14.40
C GLY A 301 -20.43 -9.20 -14.16
N GLU A 302 -20.41 -8.45 -13.06
CA GLU A 302 -21.50 -7.54 -12.68
C GLU A 302 -21.31 -6.19 -13.34
N ARG A 303 -22.29 -5.77 -14.16
CA ARG A 303 -22.20 -4.53 -14.95
C ARG A 303 -21.91 -3.28 -14.12
N SER A 304 -22.35 -3.26 -12.86
CA SER A 304 -22.08 -2.17 -11.92
C SER A 304 -20.62 -2.07 -11.48
N ASP A 305 -19.79 -3.10 -11.74
CA ASP A 305 -18.36 -3.14 -11.42
C ASP A 305 -17.46 -2.79 -12.60
N MET A 306 -18.06 -2.50 -13.76
CA MET A 306 -17.34 -2.06 -14.95
C MET A 306 -16.54 -0.79 -14.67
N GLY A 307 -15.24 -0.84 -14.96
CA GLY A 307 -14.31 0.26 -14.79
C GLY A 307 -13.96 0.58 -13.33
N LYS A 308 -14.27 -0.32 -12.37
CA LYS A 308 -13.85 -0.14 -10.98
C LYS A 308 -12.44 -0.68 -10.74
N PHE A 309 -11.58 0.16 -10.19
CA PHE A 309 -10.19 -0.17 -9.86
C PHE A 309 -9.86 0.20 -8.43
N LYS A 310 -8.87 -0.49 -7.84
CA LYS A 310 -8.37 -0.20 -6.50
C LYS A 310 -7.70 1.18 -6.50
N PRO A 311 -8.05 2.10 -5.58
CA PRO A 311 -7.32 3.36 -5.43
C PRO A 311 -5.85 3.08 -5.06
N PRO A 312 -4.86 3.45 -5.90
CA PRO A 312 -3.45 3.27 -5.54
C PRO A 312 -3.04 4.21 -4.40
N THR A 313 -1.93 3.89 -3.74
CA THR A 313 -1.23 4.85 -2.86
C THR A 313 -0.82 6.08 -3.68
N LEU A 314 -0.91 7.28 -3.10
CA LEU A 314 -0.34 8.49 -3.72
C LEU A 314 1.06 8.82 -3.20
N ARG A 315 1.65 8.00 -2.32
CA ARG A 315 3.05 8.14 -1.94
C ARG A 315 3.94 7.96 -3.16
N ASN A 316 4.87 8.90 -3.37
CA ASN A 316 5.73 9.01 -4.55
C ASN A 316 5.01 9.20 -5.89
N ILE A 317 3.75 9.65 -5.89
CA ILE A 317 2.97 9.78 -7.13
C ILE A 317 3.63 10.69 -8.18
N ALA A 318 4.44 11.67 -7.77
CA ALA A 318 5.16 12.56 -8.68
C ALA A 318 6.19 11.84 -9.57
N LEU A 319 6.56 10.59 -9.25
CA LEU A 319 7.60 9.82 -9.95
C LEU A 319 7.06 8.62 -10.72
N THR A 320 5.75 8.35 -10.66
CA THR A 320 5.13 7.15 -11.21
C THR A 320 4.27 7.48 -12.43
N ALA A 321 4.66 8.48 -13.20
CA ALA A 321 4.03 8.76 -14.49
C ALA A 321 4.34 7.62 -15.49
N PRO A 322 3.46 7.36 -16.46
CA PRO A 322 2.13 7.97 -16.64
C PRO A 322 1.08 7.36 -15.69
N TYR A 323 -0.10 7.98 -15.63
CA TYR A 323 -1.12 7.74 -14.62
C TYR A 323 -2.33 6.96 -15.14
N MET A 324 -3.12 6.47 -14.18
CA MET A 324 -4.25 5.55 -14.36
C MET A 324 -3.79 4.11 -14.66
N HIS A 325 -4.74 3.17 -14.67
CA HIS A 325 -4.43 1.75 -14.85
C HIS A 325 -3.79 1.42 -16.20
N ASP A 326 -4.02 2.23 -17.23
CA ASP A 326 -3.58 2.03 -18.61
C ASP A 326 -2.62 3.13 -19.10
N GLY A 327 -2.13 3.99 -18.19
CA GLY A 327 -1.20 5.07 -18.52
C GLY A 327 -1.78 6.15 -19.43
N SER A 328 -3.10 6.25 -19.54
CA SER A 328 -3.75 7.12 -20.53
C SER A 328 -3.77 8.61 -20.16
N ILE A 329 -3.18 8.99 -19.03
CA ILE A 329 -2.96 10.39 -18.64
C ILE A 329 -1.48 10.56 -18.30
N GLU A 330 -0.77 11.44 -19.01
CA GLU A 330 0.69 11.53 -18.92
C GLU A 330 1.21 12.30 -17.69
N THR A 331 0.46 13.30 -17.23
CA THR A 331 0.95 14.25 -16.21
C THR A 331 -0.02 14.39 -15.03
N LEU A 332 0.49 14.79 -13.86
CA LEU A 332 -0.36 15.08 -12.70
C LEU A 332 -1.34 16.21 -12.99
N GLU A 333 -0.96 17.19 -13.80
CA GLU A 333 -1.84 18.24 -14.30
C GLU A 333 -3.04 17.65 -15.04
N GLY A 334 -2.80 16.69 -15.93
CA GLY A 334 -3.87 15.99 -16.64
C GLY A 334 -4.75 15.18 -15.71
N VAL A 335 -4.19 14.61 -14.63
CA VAL A 335 -4.96 13.92 -13.58
C VAL A 335 -5.88 14.91 -12.86
N LEU A 336 -5.35 16.07 -12.46
CA LEU A 336 -6.14 17.12 -11.81
C LEU A 336 -7.23 17.66 -12.73
N GLU A 337 -6.93 17.86 -14.02
CA GLU A 337 -7.91 18.28 -15.03
C GLU A 337 -9.02 17.23 -15.22
N HIS A 338 -8.68 15.94 -15.21
CA HIS A 338 -9.65 14.85 -15.23
C HIS A 338 -10.61 14.91 -14.03
N TYR A 339 -10.08 15.08 -12.82
CA TYR A 339 -10.92 15.17 -11.62
C TYR A 339 -11.73 16.47 -11.57
N ALA A 340 -11.15 17.61 -11.96
CA ALA A 340 -11.86 18.90 -12.04
C ALA A 340 -13.03 18.85 -13.04
N ALA A 341 -12.86 18.15 -14.16
CA ALA A 341 -13.92 17.92 -15.14
C ALA A 341 -14.97 16.87 -14.71
N GLY A 342 -14.76 16.19 -13.57
CA GLY A 342 -15.62 15.12 -13.09
C GLY A 342 -15.56 13.85 -13.96
N GLY A 343 -14.42 13.55 -14.57
CA GLY A 343 -14.24 12.45 -15.52
C GLY A 343 -13.59 12.91 -16.82
N ARG A 344 -13.18 11.96 -17.68
CA ARG A 344 -12.55 12.25 -18.96
C ARG A 344 -13.54 12.17 -20.11
N ASN A 345 -13.46 13.11 -21.04
CA ASN A 345 -14.18 13.05 -22.31
C ASN A 345 -13.20 12.76 -23.45
N VAL A 346 -13.24 11.54 -23.99
CA VAL A 346 -12.36 11.09 -25.07
C VAL A 346 -13.02 11.40 -26.40
N THR A 347 -12.42 12.30 -27.19
CA THR A 347 -13.00 12.78 -28.46
C THR A 347 -12.39 12.15 -29.71
N GLU A 348 -11.30 11.40 -29.57
CA GLU A 348 -10.60 10.76 -30.68
C GLU A 348 -10.06 9.37 -30.31
N GLY A 349 -9.64 8.61 -31.32
CA GLY A 349 -9.11 7.26 -31.15
C GLY A 349 -10.19 6.17 -31.05
N PRO A 350 -9.80 4.94 -30.66
CA PRO A 350 -10.70 3.79 -30.64
C PRO A 350 -11.65 3.78 -29.42
N TYR A 351 -11.36 4.56 -28.39
CA TYR A 351 -12.09 4.57 -27.11
C TYR A 351 -12.84 5.89 -26.87
N VAL A 352 -13.38 6.48 -27.96
CA VAL A 352 -14.24 7.66 -27.89
C VAL A 352 -15.43 7.41 -26.97
N GLY A 353 -15.70 8.36 -26.08
CA GLY A 353 -16.71 8.23 -25.04
C GLY A 353 -16.61 9.31 -23.97
N ASP A 354 -17.71 9.60 -23.30
CA ASP A 354 -17.76 10.61 -22.23
C ASP A 354 -17.86 9.94 -20.86
N GLY A 355 -16.71 9.68 -20.25
CA GLY A 355 -16.62 9.06 -18.93
C GLY A 355 -17.23 9.90 -17.80
N ARG A 356 -17.45 11.22 -18.02
CA ARG A 356 -18.16 12.08 -17.05
C ARG A 356 -19.62 11.64 -16.87
N ALA A 357 -20.21 11.02 -17.90
CA ALA A 357 -21.56 10.49 -17.91
C ALA A 357 -21.65 9.00 -17.55
N ASN A 358 -20.51 8.34 -17.26
CA ASN A 358 -20.48 6.91 -16.96
C ASN A 358 -21.40 6.59 -15.75
N PRO A 359 -22.39 5.69 -15.88
CA PRO A 359 -23.35 5.38 -14.83
C PRO A 359 -22.75 4.72 -13.57
N ASN A 360 -21.54 4.14 -13.68
CA ASN A 360 -20.84 3.52 -12.57
C ASN A 360 -19.85 4.46 -11.87
N LYS A 361 -19.64 5.68 -12.40
CA LYS A 361 -18.71 6.65 -11.83
C LYS A 361 -19.08 6.95 -10.37
N SER A 362 -18.07 6.99 -9.52
CA SER A 362 -18.22 7.35 -8.11
C SER A 362 -18.82 8.74 -7.97
N ILE A 363 -19.75 8.88 -7.01
CA ILE A 363 -20.41 10.16 -6.71
C ILE A 363 -19.43 11.24 -6.24
N PHE A 364 -18.28 10.84 -5.69
CA PHE A 364 -17.21 11.74 -5.24
C PHE A 364 -16.42 12.33 -6.42
N VAL A 365 -16.57 11.79 -7.64
CA VAL A 365 -15.96 12.35 -8.86
C VAL A 365 -16.98 13.24 -9.57
N HIS A 366 -17.45 14.29 -8.87
CA HIS A 366 -18.47 15.21 -9.36
C HIS A 366 -17.90 16.44 -10.09
N GLY A 367 -16.58 16.64 -10.07
CA GLY A 367 -15.93 17.81 -10.67
C GLY A 367 -15.94 19.03 -9.75
N PHE A 368 -15.00 19.94 -9.98
CA PHE A 368 -14.83 21.18 -9.23
C PHE A 368 -14.21 22.27 -10.11
N GLU A 369 -14.44 23.53 -9.75
CA GLU A 369 -13.75 24.64 -10.40
C GLU A 369 -12.29 24.66 -9.93
N MET A 370 -11.36 24.66 -10.89
CA MET A 370 -9.93 24.70 -10.63
C MET A 370 -9.32 25.89 -11.36
N ASP A 371 -8.88 26.88 -10.60
CA ASP A 371 -8.03 27.95 -11.13
C ASP A 371 -6.54 27.56 -11.04
N GLU A 372 -5.68 28.39 -11.60
CA GLU A 372 -4.23 28.15 -11.63
C GLU A 372 -3.60 28.08 -10.23
N GLN A 373 -4.16 28.81 -9.25
CA GLN A 373 -3.63 28.79 -7.88
C GLN A 373 -3.94 27.46 -7.20
N LEU A 374 -5.18 27.00 -7.31
CA LEU A 374 -5.58 25.71 -6.75
C LEU A 374 -4.83 24.56 -7.43
N LYS A 375 -4.65 24.61 -8.75
CA LYS A 375 -3.86 23.61 -9.48
C LYS A 375 -2.42 23.56 -8.95
N ALA A 376 -1.75 24.71 -8.80
CA ALA A 376 -0.41 24.78 -8.25
C ALA A 376 -0.33 24.30 -6.79
N ASP A 377 -1.31 24.63 -5.96
CA ASP A 377 -1.39 24.20 -4.56
C ASP A 377 -1.52 22.67 -4.46
N LEU A 378 -2.40 22.06 -5.26
CA LEU A 378 -2.57 20.61 -5.32
C LEU A 378 -1.31 19.90 -5.82
N LEU A 379 -0.65 20.40 -6.86
CA LEU A 379 0.61 19.85 -7.34
C LEU A 379 1.69 19.90 -6.26
N ALA A 380 1.87 21.04 -5.60
CA ALA A 380 2.84 21.18 -4.51
C ALA A 380 2.56 20.20 -3.36
N PHE A 381 1.28 19.91 -3.08
CA PHE A 381 0.91 18.89 -2.10
C PHE A 381 1.27 17.48 -2.57
N LEU A 382 0.92 17.09 -3.79
CA LEU A 382 1.22 15.76 -4.34
C LEU A 382 2.74 15.52 -4.46
N GLU A 383 3.51 16.52 -4.86
CA GLU A 383 4.98 16.49 -4.88
C GLU A 383 5.56 16.26 -3.47
N SER A 384 4.96 16.86 -2.45
CA SER A 384 5.37 16.69 -1.05
C SER A 384 5.20 15.27 -0.49
N LEU A 385 4.53 14.38 -1.24
CA LEU A 385 4.36 12.96 -0.90
C LEU A 385 5.53 12.08 -1.37
N THR A 386 6.58 12.67 -1.92
CA THR A 386 7.76 11.96 -2.44
C THR A 386 8.81 11.75 -1.33
N ASP A 387 9.23 10.50 -1.14
CA ASP A 387 10.28 10.09 -0.22
C ASP A 387 11.57 9.82 -1.01
N GLU A 388 12.36 10.87 -1.22
CA GLU A 388 13.61 10.79 -1.99
C GLU A 388 14.60 9.76 -1.40
N ALA A 389 14.58 9.58 -0.08
CA ALA A 389 15.50 8.66 0.59
C ALA A 389 15.21 7.18 0.25
N LEU A 390 13.98 6.83 -0.15
CA LEU A 390 13.65 5.48 -0.62
C LEU A 390 14.22 5.18 -2.01
N LEU A 391 14.29 6.19 -2.88
CA LEU A 391 14.69 6.04 -4.29
C LEU A 391 16.17 5.66 -4.44
N GLU A 392 16.99 5.99 -3.44
CA GLU A 392 18.43 5.76 -3.44
C GLU A 392 18.89 4.89 -2.25
N ASP A 393 17.95 4.31 -1.49
CA ASP A 393 18.28 3.53 -0.30
C ASP A 393 19.09 2.27 -0.69
N PRO A 394 20.33 2.11 -0.18
CA PRO A 394 21.17 0.95 -0.51
C PRO A 394 20.59 -0.38 -0.04
N ARG A 395 19.59 -0.37 0.86
CA ARG A 395 18.89 -1.59 1.30
C ARG A 395 17.98 -2.16 0.21
N PHE A 396 17.59 -1.34 -0.77
CA PHE A 396 16.68 -1.77 -1.84
C PHE A 396 17.35 -1.82 -3.21
N SER A 397 18.59 -1.33 -3.35
CA SER A 397 19.30 -1.28 -4.62
C SER A 397 19.69 -2.66 -5.17
N ASP A 398 20.08 -2.73 -6.43
CA ASP A 398 20.54 -3.96 -7.07
C ASP A 398 21.79 -4.54 -6.36
N PRO A 399 21.70 -5.74 -5.74
CA PRO A 399 22.84 -6.36 -5.04
C PRO A 399 23.84 -7.04 -6.00
N TRP A 400 23.57 -7.10 -7.32
CA TRP A 400 24.46 -7.73 -8.30
C TRP A 400 25.52 -6.79 -8.88
N ILE A 401 25.46 -5.49 -8.53
CA ILE A 401 26.40 -4.45 -9.01
C ILE A 401 27.60 -4.27 -8.05
N GLU A 402 27.57 -4.90 -6.87
CA GLU A 402 28.63 -4.81 -5.84
C GLU A 402 29.94 -5.54 -6.18
#